data_AF-A0A318B1S6-F1
#
_entry.id   AF-A0A318B1S6-F1
#
_cell.length_a   1.000
_cell.length_b   1.000
_cell.length_c   1.000
_cell.angle_alpha   90.00
_cell.angle_beta   90.00
_cell.angle_gamma   90.00
#
_symmetry.space_group_name_H-M   'P 1'
#
loop_
_entity.id
_entity.type
_entity.pdbx_description
1 polymer ?
#
loop_
_entity_poly.entity_id
_entity_poly.type
_entity_poly.pdbx_seq_one_letter_code
_entity_poly.pdbx_strand_id
1 'polypeptide(L)'
;MPEPSESDRRKAAQLPAAVADMRLVDCLAQGLDVRFQCQYCGMERTWTRQDFLGRRLRGRLAWTLARSQASVFCPQRGCGGHRPVVRLMKGGYHDDHADTPEARRTHVVTMLLDAGVLPEEVGL
;
A
#
# COMPACT_ATOMS: atom_id res chain seq x y z
N MET A 1 -26.43 -3.94 -17.55
CA MET A 1 -25.02 -3.90 -17.97
C MET A 1 -24.47 -5.31 -17.85
N PRO A 2 -23.72 -5.82 -18.84
CA PRO A 2 -23.06 -7.12 -18.72
C PRO A 2 -22.05 -7.09 -17.58
N GLU A 3 -21.92 -8.20 -16.86
CA GLU A 3 -20.88 -8.34 -15.85
C GLU A 3 -19.50 -8.27 -16.53
N PRO A 4 -18.54 -7.53 -15.94
CA PRO A 4 -17.21 -7.40 -16.54
C PRO A 4 -16.56 -8.78 -16.68
N SER A 5 -15.99 -9.04 -17.86
CA SER A 5 -15.32 -10.30 -18.16
C SER A 5 -14.10 -10.51 -17.26
N GLU A 6 -13.64 -11.75 -17.10
CA GLU A 6 -12.43 -12.03 -16.31
C GLU A 6 -11.19 -11.30 -16.87
N SER A 7 -11.13 -11.12 -18.18
CA SER A 7 -10.07 -10.34 -18.85
C SER A 7 -10.10 -8.86 -18.47
N ASP A 8 -11.29 -8.26 -18.38
CA ASP A 8 -11.43 -6.85 -17.98
C ASP A 8 -11.06 -6.64 -16.51
N ARG A 9 -11.44 -7.60 -15.67
CA ARG A 9 -11.03 -7.68 -14.25
C ARG A 9 -9.51 -7.73 -14.13
N ARG A 10 -8.85 -8.65 -14.83
CA ARG A 10 -7.38 -8.76 -14.84
C ARG A 10 -6.70 -7.47 -15.29
N LYS A 11 -7.22 -6.80 -16.32
CA LYS A 11 -6.72 -5.50 -16.78
C LYS A 11 -6.90 -4.41 -15.72
N ALA A 12 -8.06 -4.34 -15.07
CA ALA A 12 -8.31 -3.35 -14.00
C ALA A 12 -7.42 -3.55 -12.77
N ALA A 13 -7.01 -4.79 -12.49
CA ALA A 13 -6.09 -5.12 -11.42
C ALA A 13 -4.62 -4.86 -11.76
N GLN A 14 -4.30 -4.58 -13.02
CA GLN A 14 -2.93 -4.45 -13.46
C GLN A 14 -2.32 -3.14 -12.96
N LEU A 15 -1.24 -3.26 -12.21
CA LEU A 15 -0.47 -2.11 -11.74
C LEU A 15 0.46 -1.60 -12.85
N PRO A 16 0.61 -0.27 -13.03
CA PRO A 16 1.72 0.28 -13.79
C PRO A 16 3.05 -0.18 -13.21
N ALA A 17 4.07 -0.45 -14.04
CA ALA A 17 5.35 -1.01 -13.59
C ALA A 17 6.00 -0.20 -12.44
N ALA A 18 6.03 1.13 -12.57
CA ALA A 18 6.56 2.02 -11.53
C ALA A 18 5.82 1.91 -10.18
N VAL A 19 4.51 1.65 -10.22
CA VAL A 19 3.70 1.44 -9.00
C VAL A 19 3.92 0.01 -8.48
N ALA A 20 4.02 -0.98 -9.37
CA ALA A 20 4.22 -2.38 -9.00
C ALA A 20 5.49 -2.59 -8.17
N ASP A 21 6.58 -1.89 -8.50
CA ASP A 21 7.89 -2.00 -7.85
C ASP A 21 8.05 -1.11 -6.61
N MET A 22 7.16 -0.13 -6.41
CA MET A 22 7.19 0.74 -5.24
C MET A 22 6.98 -0.06 -3.94
N ARG A 23 7.84 0.13 -2.94
CA ARG A 23 7.71 -0.54 -1.65
C ARG A 23 6.71 0.19 -0.75
N LEU A 24 6.12 -0.51 0.20
CA LEU A 24 5.22 0.11 1.17
C LEU A 24 5.92 1.21 1.99
N VAL A 25 7.22 1.04 2.29
CA VAL A 25 8.03 2.09 2.92
C VAL A 25 8.17 3.34 2.04
N ASP A 26 8.23 3.18 0.72
CA ASP A 26 8.31 4.32 -0.21
C ASP A 26 6.94 5.04 -0.30
N CYS A 27 5.83 4.32 -0.16
CA CYS A 27 4.50 4.91 -0.02
C CYS A 27 4.39 5.73 1.27
N LEU A 28 4.86 5.17 2.39
CA LEU A 28 4.91 5.87 3.68
C LEU A 28 5.78 7.14 3.59
N ALA A 29 6.93 7.06 2.91
CA ALA A 29 7.83 8.19 2.70
C ALA A 29 7.23 9.33 1.87
N GLN A 30 6.30 9.00 0.99
CA GLN A 30 5.59 9.96 0.14
C GLN A 30 4.25 10.41 0.74
N GLY A 31 3.90 9.98 1.95
CA GLY A 31 2.61 10.27 2.57
C GLY A 31 1.43 9.69 1.77
N LEU A 32 1.64 8.54 1.11
CA LEU A 32 0.63 7.88 0.30
C LEU A 32 -0.10 6.80 1.10
N ASP A 33 -1.42 6.83 1.02
CA ASP A 33 -2.30 5.75 1.50
C ASP A 33 -2.56 4.77 0.35
N VAL A 34 -2.61 3.47 0.67
CA VAL A 34 -2.81 2.41 -0.32
C VAL A 34 -4.22 1.85 -0.19
N ARG A 35 -5.08 2.13 -1.17
CA ARG A 35 -6.46 1.64 -1.23
C ARG A 35 -6.54 0.38 -2.09
N PHE A 36 -7.17 -0.65 -1.54
CA PHE A 36 -7.47 -1.92 -2.18
C PHE A 36 -8.97 -2.03 -2.41
N GLN A 37 -9.40 -2.27 -3.64
CA GLN A 37 -10.79 -2.48 -3.99
C GLN A 37 -10.97 -3.89 -4.59
N CYS A 38 -11.88 -4.68 -4.01
CA CYS A 38 -12.20 -5.99 -4.52
C CYS A 38 -12.94 -5.86 -5.86
N GLN A 39 -12.49 -6.62 -6.87
CA GLN A 39 -13.08 -6.62 -8.21
C GLN A 39 -14.42 -7.35 -8.29
N TYR A 40 -14.77 -8.14 -7.28
CA TYR A 40 -15.96 -9.00 -7.28
C TYR A 40 -17.10 -8.36 -6.49
N CYS A 41 -16.87 -8.05 -5.21
CA CYS A 41 -17.89 -7.46 -4.34
C CYS A 41 -17.77 -5.96 -4.15
N GLY A 42 -16.74 -5.32 -4.73
CA GLY A 42 -16.50 -3.88 -4.58
C GLY A 42 -15.97 -3.45 -3.22
N MET A 43 -15.77 -4.37 -2.27
CA MET A 43 -15.30 -4.03 -0.92
C MET A 43 -13.94 -3.33 -0.96
N GLU A 44 -13.81 -2.27 -0.17
CA GLU A 44 -12.64 -1.41 -0.15
C GLU A 44 -11.95 -1.43 1.21
N ARG A 45 -10.62 -1.40 1.19
CA ARG A 45 -9.81 -1.27 2.38
C ARG A 45 -8.66 -0.35 2.07
N THR A 46 -8.44 0.64 2.92
CA THR A 46 -7.29 1.53 2.81
C THR A 46 -6.28 1.16 3.89
N TRP A 47 -5.01 1.07 3.53
CA TRP A 47 -3.90 1.07 4.48
C TRP A 47 -3.40 2.49 4.59
N THR A 48 -3.58 3.03 5.78
CA THR A 48 -3.10 4.36 6.15
C THR A 48 -1.72 4.26 6.81
N ARG A 49 -1.10 5.40 7.11
CA ARG A 49 0.10 5.46 7.97
C ARG A 49 -0.04 4.60 9.25
N GLN A 50 -1.18 4.67 9.92
CA GLN A 50 -1.40 3.91 11.16
C GLN A 50 -1.39 2.40 10.91
N ASP A 51 -1.94 1.95 9.78
CA ASP A 51 -1.89 0.54 9.40
C ASP A 51 -0.46 0.10 9.11
N PHE A 52 0.31 0.91 8.37
CA PHE A 52 1.71 0.62 8.00
C PHE A 52 2.62 0.46 9.21
N LEU A 53 2.49 1.38 10.18
CA LEU A 53 3.25 1.36 11.43
C LEU A 53 2.67 0.35 12.44
N GLY A 54 1.48 -0.19 12.17
CA GLY A 54 0.85 -1.21 12.99
C GLY A 54 1.59 -2.55 12.96
N ARG A 55 1.47 -3.32 14.05
CA ARG A 55 2.15 -4.62 14.23
C ARG A 55 1.99 -5.60 13.06
N ARG A 56 0.86 -5.55 12.34
CA ARG A 56 0.55 -6.50 11.25
C ARG A 56 1.26 -6.19 9.95
N LEU A 57 1.45 -4.92 9.60
CA LEU A 57 2.05 -4.51 8.32
C LEU A 57 3.50 -4.07 8.45
N ARG A 58 3.97 -3.78 9.66
CA ARG A 58 5.36 -3.41 9.93
C ARG A 58 6.38 -4.36 9.27
N GLY A 59 6.22 -5.67 9.45
CA GLY A 59 7.10 -6.68 8.83
C GLY A 59 6.96 -6.83 7.31
N ARG A 60 6.06 -6.07 6.68
CA ARG A 60 5.82 -6.06 5.23
C ARG A 60 6.23 -4.75 4.59
N LEU A 61 6.79 -3.80 5.34
CA LEU A 61 7.16 -2.48 4.82
C LEU A 61 8.18 -2.55 3.67
N ALA A 62 9.05 -3.56 3.69
CA ALA A 62 9.99 -3.85 2.60
C ALA A 62 9.34 -4.44 1.33
N TRP A 63 8.07 -4.86 1.39
CA TRP A 63 7.42 -5.51 0.25
C TRP A 63 7.01 -4.48 -0.80
N THR A 64 7.12 -4.88 -2.06
CA THR A 64 6.58 -4.13 -3.19
C THR A 64 5.04 -4.14 -3.17
N LEU A 65 4.42 -3.15 -3.83
CA LEU A 65 2.97 -3.12 -3.99
C LEU A 65 2.45 -4.32 -4.78
N ALA A 66 3.19 -4.81 -5.78
CA ALA A 66 2.81 -6.03 -6.50
C ALA A 66 2.78 -7.26 -5.58
N ARG A 67 3.81 -7.43 -4.73
CA ARG A 67 3.84 -8.51 -3.73
C ARG A 67 2.72 -8.36 -2.72
N SER A 68 2.47 -7.14 -2.27
CA SER A 68 1.40 -6.83 -1.33
C SER A 68 0.03 -7.15 -1.92
N GLN A 69 -0.25 -6.69 -3.15
CA GLN A 69 -1.49 -6.96 -3.88
C GLN A 69 -1.74 -8.47 -4.05
N ALA A 70 -0.71 -9.24 -4.39
CA ALA A 70 -0.82 -10.68 -4.52
C ALA A 70 -1.16 -11.39 -3.20
N SER A 71 -0.78 -10.79 -2.06
CA SER A 71 -1.04 -11.34 -0.72
C SER A 71 -2.39 -10.95 -0.11
N VAL A 72 -3.10 -9.98 -0.70
CA VAL A 72 -4.35 -9.46 -0.16
C VAL A 72 -5.55 -10.26 -0.68
N PHE A 73 -6.34 -10.77 0.25
CA PHE A 73 -7.61 -11.43 -0.01
C PHE A 73 -8.77 -10.53 0.42
N CYS A 74 -9.90 -10.64 -0.28
CA CYS A 74 -11.13 -9.98 0.12
C CYS A 74 -11.60 -10.52 1.47
N PRO A 75 -11.79 -9.68 2.50
CA PRO A 75 -12.25 -10.14 3.82
C PRO A 75 -13.75 -10.48 3.86
N GLN A 76 -14.50 -10.13 2.80
CA GLN A 76 -15.93 -10.38 2.74
C GLN A 76 -16.20 -11.89 2.67
N ARG A 77 -16.97 -12.40 3.64
CA ARG A 77 -17.39 -13.81 3.67
C ARG A 77 -18.08 -14.19 2.36
N GLY A 78 -17.66 -15.28 1.75
CA GLY A 78 -18.23 -15.80 0.51
C GLY A 78 -17.70 -15.18 -0.79
N CYS A 79 -16.91 -14.10 -0.73
CA CYS A 79 -16.33 -13.49 -1.93
C CYS A 79 -15.09 -14.25 -2.42
N GLY A 80 -14.12 -14.50 -1.53
CA GLY A 80 -12.86 -15.19 -1.88
C GLY A 80 -12.00 -14.48 -2.92
N GLY A 81 -12.35 -13.25 -3.32
CA GLY A 81 -11.66 -12.50 -4.36
C GLY A 81 -10.19 -12.25 -4.02
N HIS A 82 -9.32 -12.46 -5.01
CA HIS A 82 -7.88 -12.24 -4.93
C HIS A 82 -7.47 -11.06 -5.83
N ARG A 83 -6.25 -10.54 -5.64
CA ARG A 83 -5.67 -9.45 -6.45
C ARG A 83 -6.60 -8.23 -6.56
N PRO A 84 -6.89 -7.51 -5.47
CA PRO A 84 -7.70 -6.29 -5.53
C PRO A 84 -7.11 -5.24 -6.49
N VAL A 85 -7.93 -4.35 -7.02
CA VAL A 85 -7.47 -3.12 -7.68
C VAL A 85 -6.78 -2.26 -6.63
N VAL A 86 -5.57 -1.81 -6.91
CA VAL A 86 -4.78 -0.96 -6.01
C VAL A 86 -4.79 0.47 -6.52
N ARG A 87 -5.03 1.42 -5.62
CA ARG A 87 -4.96 2.85 -5.88
C ARG A 87 -4.10 3.53 -4.83
N LEU A 88 -3.18 4.38 -5.27
CA LEU A 88 -2.42 5.26 -4.39
C LEU A 88 -3.20 6.56 -4.21
N MET A 89 -3.46 6.91 -2.96
CA MET A 89 -4.15 8.14 -2.58
C MET A 89 -3.17 9.03 -1.83
N LYS A 90 -3.28 10.35 -1.97
CA LYS A 90 -2.62 11.25 -1.02
C LYS A 90 -3.24 10.98 0.35
N GLY A 91 -2.42 10.55 1.31
CA GLY A 91 -2.88 10.33 2.67
C GLY A 91 -3.19 11.65 3.34
N GLY A 92 -3.99 11.58 4.42
CA GLY A 92 -4.33 12.75 5.24
C GLY A 92 -3.13 13.34 5.99
N TYR A 93 -1.97 12.67 5.93
CA TYR A 93 -0.71 13.09 6.51
C TYR A 93 0.25 13.57 5.42
N HIS A 94 0.08 14.83 5.01
CA HIS A 94 1.17 15.62 4.45
C HIS A 94 1.71 16.43 5.61
N ASP A 95 2.82 15.99 6.21
CA ASP A 95 3.66 16.97 6.88
C ASP A 95 4.27 17.81 5.76
N ASP A 96 3.89 19.08 5.67
CA ASP A 96 4.52 20.12 4.83
C ASP A 96 6.01 20.37 5.22
N HIS A 97 6.63 19.47 5.98
CA HIS A 97 7.91 19.67 6.66
C HIS A 97 9.11 19.06 5.93
N ALA A 98 8.93 18.48 4.75
CA ALA A 98 10.02 17.79 4.06
C ALA A 98 10.05 18.08 2.55
N ASP A 99 10.38 19.32 2.21
CA ASP A 99 10.60 19.73 0.82
C ASP A 99 11.82 19.05 0.18
N THR A 100 12.79 18.60 0.99
CA THR A 100 13.98 17.91 0.49
C THR A 100 13.88 16.38 0.63
N PRO A 101 14.46 15.61 -0.32
CA PRO A 101 14.54 14.15 -0.22
C PRO A 101 15.19 13.66 1.08
N GLU A 102 16.19 14.39 1.58
CA GLU A 102 16.90 14.07 2.82
C GLU A 102 16.02 14.30 4.05
N ALA A 103 15.27 15.40 4.10
CA ALA A 103 14.30 15.65 5.17
C ALA A 103 13.21 14.56 5.19
N ARG A 104 12.74 14.13 4.02
CA ARG A 104 11.77 13.02 3.92
C ARG A 104 12.36 11.71 4.47
N ARG A 105 13.60 11.39 4.10
CA ARG A 105 14.28 10.19 4.60
C ARG A 105 14.44 10.23 6.12
N THR A 106 14.93 11.34 6.67
CA THR A 106 15.10 11.51 8.12
C THR A 106 13.75 11.38 8.84
N HIS A 107 12.70 12.02 8.33
CA HIS A 107 11.37 11.92 8.90
C HIS A 107 10.85 10.47 8.93
N VAL A 108 11.01 9.72 7.83
CA VAL A 108 10.63 8.31 7.77
C VAL A 108 11.42 7.45 8.73
N VAL A 109 12.73 7.68 8.83
CA VAL A 109 13.59 6.98 9.80
C VAL A 109 13.08 7.23 11.23
N THR A 110 12.79 8.47 11.59
CA THR A 110 12.21 8.80 12.91
C THR A 110 10.88 8.09 13.13
N MET A 111 9.96 8.14 12.16
CA MET A 111 8.66 7.44 12.26
C MET A 111 8.80 5.93 12.45
N LEU A 112 9.77 5.32 11.77
CA LEU A 112 10.04 3.90 11.89
C LEU A 112 10.58 3.57 13.27
N LEU A 113 11.57 4.32 13.76
CA LEU A 113 12.13 4.15 15.09
C LEU A 113 11.09 4.34 16.20
N ASP A 114 10.19 5.33 16.07
CA ASP A 114 9.08 5.54 17.01
C ASP A 114 8.10 4.36 17.04
N ALA A 115 7.86 3.75 15.87
CA ALA A 115 7.10 2.50 15.75
C ALA A 115 7.94 1.25 16.10
N GLY A 116 9.18 1.45 16.56
CA GLY A 116 10.16 0.46 16.95
C GLY A 116 10.81 -0.32 15.81
N VAL A 117 10.58 0.06 14.55
CA VAL A 117 11.10 -0.56 13.30
C VAL A 117 12.51 -0.08 13.04
N LEU A 118 13.43 -1.01 12.79
CA LEU A 118 14.77 -0.63 12.37
C LEU A 118 14.75 -0.29 10.88
N PRO A 119 15.33 0.85 10.43
CA PRO A 119 15.37 1.23 9.00
C PRO A 119 15.98 0.15 8.10
N GLU A 120 16.97 -0.57 8.61
CA GLU A 120 17.64 -1.68 7.92
C GLU A 120 16.68 -2.84 7.57
N GLU A 121 15.66 -3.10 8.41
CA GLU A 121 14.64 -4.14 8.16
C GLU A 121 13.78 -3.82 6.93
N VAL A 122 13.73 -2.55 6.53
CA VAL A 122 12.93 -2.06 5.40
C VAL A 122 13.77 -1.59 4.22
N GLY A 123 15.10 -1.74 4.30
CA GLY A 123 16.05 -1.35 3.26
C GLY A 123 16.16 0.17 3.08
N LEU A 124 16.20 0.90 4.21
CA LEU A 124 16.48 2.34 4.31
C LEU A 124 17.82 2.61 4.96
#